data_AF-A0A4Q5SEG7-F1
#
_entry.id   AF-A0A4Q5SEG7-F1
#
_cell.length_a   1.000
_cell.length_b   1.000
_cell.length_c   1.000
_cell.angle_alpha   90.00
_cell.angle_beta   90.00
_cell.angle_gamma   90.00
#
_symmetry.space_group_name_H-M   'P 1'
#
loop_
_entity.id
_entity.type
_entity.pdbx_description
1 polymer ?
#
loop_
_entity_poly.entity_id
_entity_poly.type
_entity_poly.pdbx_seq_one_letter_code
_entity_poly.pdbx_strand_id
1 'polypeptide(L)' 'SQIPDEALKNVSITSRRLAKISREAVDALYPFCGLMAASPDTQLSQVWRDLHTASQHSLLTFDADL' A
#
# COMPACT_ATOMS: atom_id res chain seq x y z
N SER A 1 18.20 -6.13 -24.62
CA SER A 1 18.07 -4.69 -24.35
C SER A 1 18.13 -4.48 -22.86
N GLN A 2 18.96 -3.55 -22.36
CA GLN A 2 18.97 -3.22 -20.93
C GLN A 2 17.85 -2.22 -20.61
N ILE A 3 17.23 -2.38 -19.45
CA ILE A 3 16.25 -1.42 -18.94
C ILE A 3 17.02 -0.21 -18.42
N PRO A 4 16.66 1.03 -18.80
CA PRO A 4 17.33 2.22 -18.29
C PRO A 4 17.20 2.35 -16.77
N ASP A 5 18.27 2.74 -16.08
CA ASP A 5 18.29 2.93 -14.62
C ASP A 5 17.24 3.95 -14.16
N GLU A 6 16.99 4.99 -14.96
CA GLU A 6 15.95 5.97 -14.70
C GLU A 6 14.55 5.34 -14.65
N ALA A 7 14.25 4.40 -15.55
CA ALA A 7 12.98 3.70 -15.56
C ALA A 7 12.81 2.82 -14.31
N LEU A 8 13.89 2.14 -13.90
CA LEU A 8 13.91 1.35 -12.66
C LEU A 8 13.71 2.25 -11.42
N LYS A 9 14.37 3.41 -11.38
CA LYS A 9 14.22 4.39 -10.30
C LYS A 9 12.79 4.93 -10.23
N ASN A 10 12.20 5.28 -11.37
CA ASN A 10 10.83 5.80 -11.45
C ASN A 10 9.82 4.76 -10.97
N VAL A 11 9.92 3.51 -11.41
CA VAL A 11 9.05 2.41 -10.94
C VAL A 11 9.19 2.26 -9.42
N SER A 12 10.43 2.24 -8.92
CA SER A 12 10.73 2.12 -7.49
C SER A 12 10.05 3.22 -6.66
N ILE A 13 10.17 4.48 -7.08
CA ILE A 13 9.54 5.64 -6.42
C ILE A 13 8.01 5.56 -6.50
N THR A 14 7.46 5.29 -7.68
CA THR A 14 6.01 5.22 -7.89
C THR A 14 5.38 4.09 -7.08
N SER A 15 6.01 2.91 -7.01
CA SER A 15 5.53 1.79 -6.21
C SER A 15 5.48 2.10 -4.72
N ARG A 16 6.52 2.74 -4.16
CA ARG A 16 6.53 3.20 -2.76
C ARG A 16 5.42 4.21 -2.48
N ARG A 17 5.29 5.22 -3.35
CA ARG A 17 4.26 6.24 -3.22
C ARG A 17 2.86 5.64 -3.30
N LEU A 18 2.64 4.71 -4.23
CA LEU A 18 1.36 4.00 -4.36
C LEU A 18 1.04 3.22 -3.09
N ALA A 19 1.98 2.41 -2.58
CA ALA A 19 1.77 1.63 -1.36
C ALA A 19 1.41 2.51 -0.15
N LYS A 20 2.12 3.64 0.01
CA LYS A 20 1.85 4.62 1.07
C LYS A 20 0.44 5.22 0.94
N ILE A 21 0.11 5.77 -0.23
CA ILE A 21 -1.19 6.40 -0.48
C ILE A 21 -2.33 5.38 -0.32
N SER A 22 -2.17 4.15 -0.82
CA SER A 22 -3.19 3.11 -0.68
C SER A 22 -3.43 2.73 0.78
N ARG A 23 -2.37 2.62 1.60
CA ARG A 23 -2.52 2.37 3.04
C ARG A 23 -3.23 3.53 3.73
N GLU A 24 -2.79 4.76 3.50
CA GLU A 24 -3.39 5.96 4.10
C GLU A 24 -4.88 6.10 3.69
N ALA A 25 -5.21 5.82 2.42
CA ALA A 25 -6.57 5.86 1.93
C ALA A 25 -7.45 4.78 2.57
N VAL A 26 -6.97 3.55 2.71
CA VAL A 26 -7.76 2.49 3.35
C VAL A 26 -7.95 2.79 4.84
N ASP A 27 -6.93 3.31 5.53
CA ASP A 27 -7.02 3.72 6.93
C ASP A 27 -8.02 4.86 7.14
N ALA A 28 -8.07 5.82 6.21
CA ALA A 28 -9.05 6.89 6.25
C ALA A 28 -10.47 6.37 6.01
N LEU A 29 -10.67 5.43 5.08
CA LEU A 29 -12.00 4.94 4.70
C LEU A 29 -12.57 3.90 5.66
N TYR A 30 -11.75 3.01 6.21
CA TYR A 30 -12.18 1.85 7.00
C TYR A 30 -13.11 2.20 8.17
N PRO A 31 -12.89 3.28 8.95
CA PRO A 31 -13.80 3.68 10.03
C PRO A 31 -15.22 4.03 9.57
N PHE A 32 -15.37 4.52 8.33
CA PHE A 32 -16.68 4.93 7.79
C PHE A 32 -17.52 3.75 7.31
N CYS A 33 -16.95 2.55 7.19
CA CYS A 33 -17.66 1.35 6.74
C CYS A 33 -18.41 0.61 7.87
N GLY A 34 -18.29 1.09 9.11
CA GLY A 34 -19.00 0.55 10.27
C GLY A 34 -18.54 -0.85 10.69
N LEU A 35 -19.28 -1.45 11.64
CA LEU A 35 -18.91 -2.74 12.25
C LEU A 35 -18.89 -3.91 11.25
N MET A 36 -19.63 -3.82 10.15
CA MET A 36 -19.62 -4.85 9.11
C MET A 36 -18.21 -5.00 8.51
N ALA A 37 -17.53 -3.89 8.21
CA ALA A 37 -16.18 -3.94 7.65
C ALA A 37 -15.14 -4.51 8.61
N ALA A 38 -15.38 -4.41 9.93
CA ALA A 38 -14.54 -5.01 10.95
C ALA A 38 -14.70 -6.55 11.04
N SER A 39 -15.73 -7.13 10.41
CA SER A 39 -15.86 -8.58 10.35
C SER A 39 -14.76 -9.17 9.45
N PRO A 40 -13.98 -10.16 9.95
CA PRO A 40 -12.85 -10.73 9.24
C PRO A 40 -13.23 -11.44 7.94
N ASP A 41 -14.51 -11.82 7.80
CA ASP A 41 -15.04 -12.53 6.63
C ASP A 41 -15.43 -11.59 5.48
N THR A 42 -15.29 -10.27 5.66
CA THR A 42 -15.61 -9.30 4.61
C THR A 42 -14.41 -9.02 3.71
N GLN A 43 -14.71 -8.73 2.45
CA GLN A 43 -13.71 -8.25 1.51
C GLN A 43 -13.06 -6.94 1.97
N LEU A 44 -13.78 -6.09 2.71
CA LEU A 44 -13.22 -4.86 3.28
C LEU A 44 -12.14 -5.16 4.32
N SER A 45 -12.39 -6.09 5.26
CA SER A 45 -11.38 -6.53 6.24
C SER A 45 -10.18 -7.18 5.57
N GLN A 46 -10.42 -7.98 4.51
CA GLN A 46 -9.35 -8.57 3.72
C GLN A 46 -8.47 -7.50 3.06
N VAL A 47 -9.07 -6.57 2.31
CA VAL A 47 -8.33 -5.48 1.63
C VAL A 47 -7.52 -4.65 2.61
N TRP A 48 -8.11 -4.32 3.78
CA TRP A 48 -7.40 -3.58 4.83
C TRP A 48 -6.16 -4.36 5.33
N ARG A 49 -6.31 -5.65 5.66
CA ARG A 49 -5.20 -6.51 6.14
C ARG A 49 -4.13 -6.72 5.07
N ASP A 50 -4.52 -6.91 3.81
CA ASP A 50 -3.60 -7.13 2.71
C ASP A 50 -2.73 -5.89 2.46
N LEU A 51 -3.33 -4.69 2.46
CA LEU A 51 -2.60 -3.43 2.32
C LEU A 51 -1.65 -3.18 3.52
N HIS A 52 -2.07 -3.51 4.74
CA HIS A 52 -1.23 -3.41 5.93
C HIS A 52 -0.07 -4.39 5.91
N THR A 53 -0.29 -5.61 5.41
CA THR A 53 0.76 -6.62 5.32
C THR A 53 1.75 -6.27 4.21
N ALA A 54 1.24 -5.92 3.02
CA ALA A 54 2.08 -5.59 1.88
C ALA A 54 2.97 -4.36 2.15
N SER A 55 2.43 -3.31 2.79
CA SER A 55 3.18 -2.08 3.09
C SER A 55 4.33 -2.26 4.10
N GLN A 56 4.34 -3.36 4.87
CA GLN A 56 5.42 -3.69 5.79
C GLN A 56 6.61 -4.40 5.12
N HIS A 57 6.51 -4.76 3.83
CA HIS A 57 7.66 -5.27 3.09
C HIS A 57 8.72 -4.19 2.92
N SER A 58 9.98 -4.51 3.25
CA SER A 58 11.13 -3.60 3.21
C SER A 58 11.27 -2.82 1.90
N LEU A 59 10.87 -3.41 0.76
CA LEU A 59 10.84 -2.75 -0.55
C LEU A 59 9.98 -1.47 -0.56
N LEU A 60 8.98 -1.41 0.30
CA LEU A 60 7.96 -0.37 0.39
C LEU A 60 8.05 0.47 1.69
N THR A 61 8.81 0.02 2.68
CA THR A 61 8.86 0.66 4.02
C THR A 61 9.99 1.68 4.18
N PHE A 62 11.05 1.60 3.36
CA PHE A 62 12.19 2.52 3.46
C PHE A 62 12.09 3.63 2.41
N ASP A 63 11.73 4.82 2.87
CA ASP A 63 11.88 6.07 2.11
C ASP A 63 13.38 6.40 2.04
N ALA A 64 14.05 5.98 0.96
CA ALA A 64 15.43 6.38 0.73
C ALA A 64 15.53 7.81 0.17
N ASP A 65 14.46 8.37 -0.39
CA ASP A 65 14.41 9.75 -0.90
C ASP A 65 12.94 10.19 -1.08
N LEU A 66 12.42 10.94 -0.11
CA LEU A 66 11.43 12.01 -0.33
C LEU A 66 12.15 13.35 -0.12
#